data_AF-A0A2W4WXL9-F1
#
_entry.id   AF-A0A2W4WXL9-F1
#
_cell.length_a   1.000
_cell.length_b   1.000
_cell.length_c   1.000
_cell.angle_alpha   90.00
_cell.angle_beta   90.00
_cell.angle_gamma   90.00
#
_symmetry.space_group_name_H-M   'P 1'
#
loop_
_entity.id
_entity.type
_entity.pdbx_description
1 polymer ?
#
loop_
_entity_poly.entity_id
_entity_poly.type
_entity_poly.pdbx_seq_one_letter_code
_entity_poly.pdbx_strand_id
1 'polypeptide(L)'
;MQTKKRSRTQAMLRHLYFGHSPTSIRFQSWMLILDVLIIAFFMVSPFLQRSGTFLAFDYAIALVLAVDLVARAWAFGDLRRWLKQPIVWADIAVLASLIAPAFLFNLGFLRVLRIYSMVHGPTFWRMLAGGRLRDTATSEFIKAATDLLVFIFMMTALVHSGFAGRVPALNSYMESLYFTVTALTTTGFGDVTLPGFWGRALSILIMLGGVSLFFRLIHVAMRAPKVRHPCTQCGLQRHESDAVHCKACGAMLNIPNDND
;
A
#
# COMPACT_ATOMS: atom_id res chain seq x y z
N MET A 1 -28.65 2.86 -21.75
CA MET A 1 -27.28 3.24 -21.34
C MET A 1 -26.33 2.94 -22.49
N GLN A 2 -25.86 3.97 -23.20
CA GLN A 2 -25.03 3.84 -24.41
C GLN A 2 -23.66 3.22 -24.09
N THR A 3 -23.38 2.05 -24.64
CA THR A 3 -22.05 1.41 -24.62
C THR A 3 -21.14 2.16 -25.60
N LYS A 4 -20.41 3.16 -25.10
CA LYS A 4 -19.42 3.90 -25.89
C LYS A 4 -18.42 2.92 -26.50
N LYS A 5 -18.41 2.81 -27.84
CA LYS A 5 -17.53 1.92 -28.62
C LYS A 5 -16.07 2.27 -28.27
N ARG A 6 -15.38 1.40 -27.54
CA ARG A 6 -13.99 1.65 -27.08
C ARG A 6 -13.02 1.60 -28.25
N SER A 7 -12.04 2.51 -28.29
CA SER A 7 -11.00 2.50 -29.31
C SER A 7 -10.07 1.29 -29.17
N ARG A 8 -9.43 0.85 -30.27
CA ARG A 8 -8.47 -0.28 -30.27
C ARG A 8 -7.33 -0.06 -29.26
N THR A 9 -6.83 1.17 -29.14
CA THR A 9 -5.79 1.55 -28.18
C THR A 9 -6.25 1.43 -26.73
N GLN A 10 -7.50 1.81 -26.43
CA GLN A 10 -8.09 1.64 -25.10
C GLN A 10 -8.26 0.17 -24.72
N ALA A 11 -8.67 -0.67 -25.66
CA ALA A 11 -8.79 -2.12 -25.43
C ALA A 11 -7.41 -2.76 -25.16
N MET A 12 -6.38 -2.37 -25.91
CA MET A 12 -5.00 -2.82 -25.71
C MET A 12 -4.46 -2.40 -24.34
N LEU A 13 -4.57 -1.12 -23.98
CA LEU A 13 -4.15 -0.62 -22.67
C LEU A 13 -4.89 -1.31 -21.53
N ARG A 14 -6.21 -1.50 -21.67
CA ARG A 14 -6.99 -2.26 -20.67
C ARG A 14 -6.50 -3.69 -20.54
N HIS A 15 -6.13 -4.33 -21.64
CA HIS A 15 -5.54 -5.67 -21.61
C HIS A 15 -4.16 -5.67 -20.92
N LEU A 16 -3.29 -4.68 -21.16
CA LEU A 16 -2.00 -4.59 -20.48
C LEU A 16 -2.14 -4.36 -18.96
N TYR A 17 -2.99 -3.43 -18.53
CA TYR A 17 -3.14 -3.07 -17.10
C TYR A 17 -4.05 -4.01 -16.31
N PHE A 18 -5.13 -4.52 -16.92
CA PHE A 18 -6.16 -5.32 -16.25
C PHE A 18 -6.27 -6.76 -16.76
N GLY A 19 -5.56 -7.12 -17.83
CA GLY A 19 -5.59 -8.48 -18.37
C GLY A 19 -4.77 -9.47 -17.55
N HIS A 20 -5.09 -10.75 -17.75
CA HIS A 20 -4.42 -11.89 -17.12
C HIS A 20 -3.44 -12.62 -18.05
N SER A 21 -3.14 -12.02 -19.22
CA SER A 21 -2.19 -12.61 -20.17
C SER A 21 -0.75 -12.56 -19.64
N PRO A 22 0.15 -13.47 -20.07
CA PRO A 22 1.56 -13.44 -19.69
C PRO A 22 2.25 -12.12 -20.08
N THR A 23 1.83 -11.49 -21.19
CA THR A 23 2.31 -10.16 -21.59
C THR A 23 1.84 -9.05 -20.66
N SER A 24 0.60 -9.13 -20.17
CA SER A 24 0.04 -8.17 -19.21
C SER A 24 0.79 -8.24 -17.88
N ILE A 25 1.11 -9.45 -17.42
CA ILE A 25 1.84 -9.68 -16.17
C ILE A 25 3.27 -9.13 -16.28
N ARG A 26 3.97 -9.34 -17.40
CA ARG A 26 5.32 -8.79 -17.63
C ARG A 26 5.35 -7.26 -17.67
N PHE A 27 4.36 -6.65 -18.32
CA PHE A 27 4.23 -5.18 -18.33
C PHE A 27 3.97 -4.63 -16.93
N GLN A 28 3.02 -5.25 -16.22
CA GLN A 28 2.70 -4.94 -14.84
C GLN A 28 3.89 -5.09 -13.87
N SER A 29 4.72 -6.13 -14.04
CA SER A 29 5.94 -6.30 -13.24
C SER A 29 6.99 -5.24 -13.53
N TRP A 30 7.16 -4.87 -14.80
CA TRP A 30 8.07 -3.79 -15.18
C TRP A 30 7.66 -2.46 -14.55
N MET A 31 6.35 -2.16 -14.56
CA MET A 31 5.83 -0.95 -13.92
C MET A 31 6.07 -0.95 -12.41
N LEU A 32 5.88 -2.10 -11.76
CA LEU A 32 6.13 -2.25 -10.34
C LEU A 32 7.62 -2.06 -9.98
N ILE A 33 8.53 -2.63 -10.77
CA ILE A 33 9.97 -2.45 -10.57
C ILE A 33 10.35 -0.98 -10.72
N LEU A 34 9.78 -0.29 -11.73
CA LEU A 34 9.99 1.14 -11.94
C LEU A 34 9.51 1.96 -10.73
N ASP A 35 8.33 1.64 -10.18
CA ASP A 35 7.82 2.29 -8.96
C ASP A 35 8.74 2.06 -7.75
N VAL A 36 9.26 0.84 -7.57
CA VAL A 36 10.23 0.51 -6.51
C VAL A 36 11.54 1.30 -6.67
N LEU A 37 12.09 1.34 -7.88
CA LEU A 37 13.31 2.08 -8.17
C LEU A 37 13.13 3.57 -7.90
N ILE A 38 11.98 4.12 -8.29
CA ILE A 38 11.62 5.49 -7.99
C ILE A 38 11.54 5.71 -6.48
N ILE A 39 10.87 4.85 -5.72
CA ILE A 39 10.80 4.95 -4.25
C ILE A 39 12.20 4.92 -3.63
N ALA A 40 13.05 3.98 -4.05
CA ALA A 40 14.42 3.85 -3.56
C ALA A 40 15.23 5.12 -3.85
N PHE A 41 15.14 5.66 -5.07
CA PHE A 41 15.74 6.94 -5.44
C PHE A 41 15.25 8.07 -4.54
N PHE A 42 13.94 8.16 -4.28
CA PHE A 42 13.34 9.18 -3.41
C PHE A 42 13.69 9.03 -1.93
N MET A 43 13.97 7.81 -1.46
CA MET A 43 14.39 7.55 -0.08
C MET A 43 15.85 7.91 0.16
N VAL A 44 16.68 7.78 -0.87
CA VAL A 44 18.11 8.11 -0.85
C VAL A 44 18.34 9.61 -1.14
N SER A 45 17.44 10.23 -1.91
CA SER A 45 17.43 11.67 -2.24
C SER A 45 17.67 12.64 -1.07
N PRO A 46 17.06 12.51 0.12
CA PRO A 46 17.29 13.41 1.25
C PRO A 46 18.71 13.34 1.81
N PHE A 47 19.41 12.21 1.61
CA PHE A 47 20.76 11.98 2.13
C PHE A 47 21.85 12.45 1.16
N LEU A 48 21.54 12.60 -0.13
CA LEU A 48 22.47 13.21 -1.09
C LEU A 48 22.25 14.71 -1.11
N GLN A 49 23.33 15.48 -0.93
CA GLN A 49 23.30 16.93 -0.94
C GLN A 49 22.63 17.47 -2.21
N ARG A 50 21.74 18.46 -2.02
CA ARG A 50 20.95 19.14 -3.07
C ARG A 50 21.86 19.81 -4.11
N SER A 51 22.28 19.07 -5.12
CA SER A 51 22.81 19.60 -6.38
C SER A 51 21.69 19.83 -7.39
N GLY A 52 21.83 20.81 -8.28
CA GLY A 52 20.79 21.19 -9.27
C GLY A 52 20.38 20.06 -10.23
N THR A 53 21.18 18.99 -10.33
CA THR A 53 20.87 17.78 -11.09
C THR A 53 19.70 16.97 -10.50
N PHE A 54 19.42 17.09 -9.20
CA PHE A 54 18.26 16.41 -8.57
C PHE A 54 16.92 16.91 -9.10
N LEU A 55 16.82 18.20 -9.42
CA LEU A 55 15.59 18.79 -9.92
C LEU A 55 15.18 18.19 -11.28
N ALA A 56 16.16 17.90 -12.15
CA ALA A 56 15.92 17.29 -13.46
C ALA A 56 15.38 15.85 -13.32
N PHE A 57 15.93 15.06 -12.40
CA PHE A 57 15.44 13.71 -12.12
C PHE A 57 14.03 13.72 -11.53
N ASP A 58 13.73 14.65 -10.61
CA ASP A 58 12.39 14.78 -10.04
C ASP A 58 11.35 15.07 -11.14
N TYR A 59 11.60 16.01 -12.05
CA TYR A 59 10.69 16.30 -13.15
C TYR A 59 10.59 15.17 -14.18
N ALA A 60 11.70 14.47 -14.48
CA ALA A 60 11.66 13.29 -15.36
C ALA A 60 10.78 12.18 -14.77
N ILE A 61 10.92 11.92 -13.48
CA ILE A 61 10.08 10.95 -12.77
C ILE A 61 8.62 11.42 -12.70
N ALA A 62 8.38 12.71 -12.50
CA ALA A 62 7.04 13.30 -12.52
C ALA A 62 6.35 13.03 -13.86
N LEU A 63 7.08 13.22 -14.96
CA LEU A 63 6.57 12.98 -16.31
C LEU A 63 6.21 11.50 -16.52
N VAL A 64 7.08 10.57 -16.11
CA VAL A 64 6.81 9.13 -16.20
C VAL A 64 5.55 8.75 -15.42
N LEU A 65 5.39 9.26 -14.20
CA LEU A 65 4.17 9.04 -13.43
C LEU A 65 2.93 9.66 -14.05
N ALA A 66 3.03 10.89 -14.57
CA ALA A 66 1.90 11.56 -15.21
C ALA A 66 1.41 10.74 -16.40
N VAL A 67 2.34 10.24 -17.22
CA VAL A 67 2.03 9.38 -18.36
C VAL A 67 1.37 8.08 -17.91
N ASP A 68 1.87 7.41 -16.86
CA ASP A 68 1.24 6.21 -16.30
C ASP A 68 -0.18 6.49 -15.81
N LEU A 69 -0.37 7.57 -15.05
CA LEU A 69 -1.65 7.92 -14.45
C LEU A 69 -2.70 8.21 -15.53
N VAL A 70 -2.31 8.94 -16.58
CA VAL A 70 -3.17 9.21 -17.74
C VAL A 70 -3.47 7.91 -18.51
N ALA A 71 -2.46 7.05 -18.71
CA ALA A 71 -2.65 5.77 -19.37
C ALA A 71 -3.64 4.87 -18.62
N ARG A 72 -3.57 4.82 -17.27
CA ARG A 72 -4.52 4.10 -16.42
C ARG A 72 -5.92 4.69 -16.49
N ALA A 73 -6.05 6.02 -16.44
CA ALA A 73 -7.34 6.70 -16.57
C ALA A 73 -8.02 6.38 -17.91
N TRP A 74 -7.25 6.42 -19.01
CA TRP A 74 -7.74 6.05 -20.34
C TRP A 74 -8.09 4.56 -20.44
N ALA A 75 -7.28 3.66 -19.88
CA ALA A 75 -7.54 2.23 -19.84
C ALA A 75 -8.82 1.85 -19.07
N PHE A 76 -9.11 2.58 -17.99
CA PHE A 76 -10.30 2.34 -17.15
C PHE A 76 -11.59 2.71 -17.91
N GLY A 77 -11.59 3.84 -18.61
CA GLY A 77 -12.65 4.28 -19.52
C GLY A 77 -13.87 4.95 -18.88
N ASP A 78 -14.02 4.88 -17.56
CA ASP A 78 -15.00 5.67 -16.78
C ASP A 78 -14.26 6.50 -15.73
N LEU A 79 -13.95 7.75 -16.09
CA LEU A 79 -13.13 8.65 -15.28
C LEU A 79 -13.77 8.94 -13.91
N ARG A 80 -15.11 9.00 -13.83
CA ARG A 80 -15.83 9.29 -12.58
C ARG A 80 -15.70 8.14 -11.58
N ARG A 81 -15.81 6.90 -12.05
CA ARG A 81 -15.62 5.73 -11.18
C ARG A 81 -14.15 5.55 -10.80
N TRP A 82 -13.24 5.87 -11.70
CA TRP A 82 -11.81 5.82 -11.46
C TRP A 82 -11.39 6.83 -10.37
N LEU A 83 -11.83 8.09 -10.48
CA LEU A 83 -11.59 9.14 -9.47
C LEU A 83 -12.22 8.84 -8.09
N LYS A 84 -13.16 7.91 -7.97
CA LYS A 84 -13.72 7.51 -6.67
C LYS A 84 -12.83 6.53 -5.91
N GLN A 85 -11.77 6.00 -6.54
CA GLN A 85 -10.85 5.07 -5.88
C GLN A 85 -9.86 5.86 -5.02
N PRO A 86 -9.74 5.57 -3.70
CA PRO A 86 -8.83 6.29 -2.80
C PRO A 86 -7.37 6.30 -3.26
N ILE A 87 -6.94 5.24 -3.93
CA ILE A 87 -5.58 5.10 -4.47
C ILE A 87 -5.25 6.12 -5.56
N VAL A 88 -6.24 6.51 -6.36
CA VAL A 88 -6.07 7.52 -7.41
C VAL A 88 -5.82 8.90 -6.79
N TRP A 89 -6.42 9.20 -5.65
CA TRP A 89 -6.14 10.43 -4.91
C TRP A 89 -4.72 10.44 -4.35
N ALA A 90 -4.23 9.30 -3.87
CA ALA A 90 -2.84 9.16 -3.46
C ALA A 90 -1.89 9.42 -4.63
N ASP A 91 -2.13 8.81 -5.80
CA ASP A 91 -1.30 9.02 -7.01
C ASP A 91 -1.32 10.47 -7.50
N ILE A 92 -2.50 11.13 -7.49
CA ILE A 92 -2.63 12.54 -7.85
C ILE A 92 -1.87 13.44 -6.87
N ALA A 93 -1.99 13.17 -5.56
CA ALA A 93 -1.27 13.93 -4.54
C ALA A 93 0.25 13.79 -4.67
N VAL A 94 0.73 12.57 -4.97
CA VAL A 94 2.14 12.32 -5.29
C VAL A 94 2.54 13.12 -6.53
N LEU A 95 1.80 13.02 -7.64
CA LEU A 95 2.14 13.72 -8.87
C LEU A 95 2.18 15.25 -8.68
N ALA A 96 1.19 15.81 -7.97
CA ALA A 96 1.14 17.24 -7.66
C ALA A 96 2.37 17.70 -6.87
N SER A 97 2.87 16.87 -5.96
CA SER A 97 4.07 17.18 -5.17
C SER A 97 5.36 17.21 -5.99
N LEU A 98 5.47 16.37 -7.01
CA LEU A 98 6.64 16.35 -7.89
C LEU A 98 6.65 17.51 -8.90
N ILE A 99 5.48 18.04 -9.26
CA ILE A 99 5.36 19.15 -10.21
C ILE A 99 5.61 20.50 -9.53
N ALA A 100 5.32 20.63 -8.24
CA ALA A 100 5.46 21.88 -7.50
C ALA A 100 6.45 21.82 -6.30
N PRO A 101 7.70 21.32 -6.48
CA PRO A 101 8.70 21.30 -5.41
C PRO A 101 9.13 22.70 -4.97
N ALA A 102 8.95 23.71 -5.82
CA ALA A 102 9.28 25.11 -5.52
C ALA A 102 8.22 25.85 -4.67
N PHE A 103 6.96 25.39 -4.68
CA PHE A 103 5.84 26.05 -3.99
C PHE A 103 5.34 25.27 -2.77
N LEU A 104 5.55 23.96 -2.74
CA LEU A 104 5.12 23.08 -1.65
C LEU A 104 6.35 22.70 -0.81
N PHE A 105 6.42 23.23 0.42
CA PHE A 105 7.40 22.87 1.45
C PHE A 105 7.79 21.39 1.37
N ASN A 106 9.04 21.03 1.01
CA ASN A 106 9.58 19.65 0.97
C ASN A 106 8.64 18.58 1.56
N LEU A 107 7.63 18.14 0.81
CA LEU A 107 6.58 17.27 1.33
C LEU A 107 7.09 15.82 1.34
N GLY A 108 8.11 15.55 2.17
CA GLY A 108 8.73 14.23 2.33
C GLY A 108 7.70 13.14 2.65
N PHE A 109 6.60 13.50 3.31
CA PHE A 109 5.47 12.58 3.58
C PHE A 109 4.76 12.07 2.32
N LEU A 110 4.70 12.88 1.25
CA LEU A 110 4.09 12.44 -0.01
C LEU A 110 4.94 11.37 -0.71
N ARG A 111 6.23 11.27 -0.40
CA ARG A 111 7.07 10.15 -0.86
C ARG A 111 6.63 8.83 -0.24
N VAL A 112 6.18 8.85 1.01
CA VAL A 112 5.66 7.64 1.68
C VAL A 112 4.25 7.29 1.20
N LEU A 113 3.45 8.29 0.81
CA LEU A 113 2.16 8.05 0.16
C LEU A 113 2.32 7.27 -1.16
N ARG A 114 3.46 7.40 -1.84
CA ARG A 114 3.80 6.58 -3.02
C ARG A 114 4.00 5.10 -2.66
N ILE A 115 4.65 4.80 -1.53
CA ILE A 115 4.78 3.42 -1.02
C ILE A 115 3.38 2.85 -0.73
N TYR A 116 2.51 3.65 -0.13
CA TYR A 116 1.11 3.26 0.11
C TYR A 116 0.38 2.90 -1.19
N SER A 117 0.45 3.75 -2.21
CA SER A 117 -0.16 3.47 -3.51
C SER A 117 0.44 2.22 -4.18
N MET A 118 1.75 2.02 -4.11
CA MET A 118 2.39 0.83 -4.65
C MET A 118 1.92 -0.44 -3.94
N VAL A 119 1.94 -0.46 -2.60
CA VAL A 119 1.54 -1.62 -1.79
C VAL A 119 0.06 -1.95 -1.95
N HIS A 120 -0.81 -0.95 -2.06
CA HIS A 120 -2.26 -1.14 -2.20
C HIS A 120 -2.70 -1.30 -3.66
N GLY A 121 -1.76 -1.23 -4.61
CA GLY A 121 -2.00 -1.44 -6.02
C GLY A 121 -2.45 -2.89 -6.29
N PRO A 122 -3.45 -3.12 -7.16
CA PRO A 122 -3.93 -4.47 -7.50
C PRO A 122 -2.84 -5.33 -8.13
N THR A 123 -1.77 -4.72 -8.63
CA THR A 123 -0.66 -5.38 -9.32
C THR A 123 0.38 -5.96 -8.35
N PHE A 124 0.68 -5.26 -7.25
CA PHE A 124 1.68 -5.69 -6.26
C PHE A 124 1.31 -7.05 -5.67
N TRP A 125 0.09 -7.19 -5.17
CA TRP A 125 -0.40 -8.45 -4.60
C TRP A 125 -0.58 -9.56 -5.64
N ARG A 126 -0.88 -9.24 -6.90
CA ARG A 126 -0.96 -10.26 -7.97
C ARG A 126 0.40 -10.89 -8.26
N MET A 127 1.49 -10.13 -8.15
CA MET A 127 2.85 -10.60 -8.38
C MET A 127 3.40 -11.36 -7.17
N LEU A 128 3.23 -10.80 -5.96
CA LEU A 128 3.65 -11.46 -4.71
C LEU A 128 2.87 -12.77 -4.47
N ALA A 129 1.59 -12.81 -4.87
CA ALA A 129 0.74 -13.99 -4.77
C ALA A 129 0.81 -14.90 -6.01
N GLY A 130 1.84 -14.77 -6.85
CA GLY A 130 2.06 -15.66 -8.00
C GLY A 130 2.24 -17.11 -7.56
N GLY A 131 1.16 -17.90 -7.67
CA GLY A 131 1.18 -19.36 -7.59
C GLY A 131 0.96 -19.96 -6.20
N ARG A 132 1.81 -19.66 -5.20
CA ARG A 132 1.86 -20.45 -3.94
C ARG A 132 1.26 -19.76 -2.70
N LEU A 133 1.21 -18.43 -2.69
CA LEU A 133 0.71 -17.61 -1.58
C LEU A 133 -0.72 -17.10 -1.79
N ARG A 134 -1.38 -17.52 -2.88
CA ARG A 134 -2.62 -16.88 -3.35
C ARG A 134 -3.84 -17.10 -2.47
N ASP A 135 -3.72 -17.93 -1.43
CA ASP A 135 -4.82 -18.19 -0.51
C ASP A 135 -4.37 -18.76 0.84
N THR A 136 -3.12 -18.55 1.21
CA THR A 136 -2.60 -18.99 2.51
C THR A 136 -2.79 -17.88 3.55
N ALA A 137 -3.03 -18.27 4.81
CA ALA A 137 -3.09 -17.34 5.95
C ALA A 137 -1.87 -16.41 5.99
N THR A 138 -0.71 -16.89 5.51
CA THR A 138 0.53 -16.14 5.34
C THR A 138 0.37 -14.89 4.47
N SER A 139 -0.40 -14.93 3.37
CA SER A 139 -0.59 -13.75 2.52
C SER A 139 -1.44 -12.68 3.19
N GLU A 140 -2.47 -13.08 3.95
CA GLU A 140 -3.27 -12.13 4.73
C GLU A 140 -2.41 -11.48 5.82
N PHE A 141 -1.53 -12.24 6.47
CA PHE A 141 -0.61 -11.72 7.49
C PHE A 141 0.38 -10.72 6.89
N ILE A 142 1.03 -11.06 5.78
CA ILE A 142 1.97 -10.15 5.09
C ILE A 142 1.26 -8.86 4.66
N LYS A 143 0.01 -8.95 4.19
CA LYS A 143 -0.83 -7.76 3.90
C LYS A 143 -1.01 -6.90 5.13
N ALA A 144 -1.48 -7.49 6.23
CA ALA A 144 -1.72 -6.74 7.45
C ALA A 144 -0.45 -6.11 8.02
N ALA A 145 0.68 -6.82 7.99
CA ALA A 145 1.97 -6.32 8.43
C ALA A 145 2.48 -5.18 7.55
N THR A 146 2.32 -5.30 6.23
CA THR A 146 2.72 -4.25 5.28
C THR A 146 1.85 -3.01 5.46
N ASP A 147 0.53 -3.16 5.65
CA ASP A 147 -0.38 -2.04 5.89
C ASP A 147 -0.01 -1.27 7.17
N LEU A 148 0.31 -1.99 8.25
CA LEU A 148 0.79 -1.40 9.50
C LEU A 148 2.12 -0.65 9.31
N LEU A 149 3.09 -1.28 8.64
CA LEU A 149 4.40 -0.70 8.38
C LEU A 149 4.26 0.58 7.55
N VAL A 150 3.53 0.53 6.44
CA VAL A 150 3.27 1.69 5.59
C VAL A 150 2.62 2.82 6.38
N PHE A 151 1.64 2.51 7.24
CA PHE A 151 1.02 3.52 8.09
C PHE A 151 2.01 4.18 9.05
N ILE A 152 2.86 3.40 9.73
CA ILE A 152 3.90 3.92 10.64
C ILE A 152 4.83 4.89 9.90
N PHE A 153 5.38 4.46 8.76
CA PHE A 153 6.28 5.31 7.99
C PHE A 153 5.56 6.55 7.42
N MET A 154 4.30 6.42 7.01
CA MET A 154 3.52 7.53 6.46
C MET A 154 3.25 8.60 7.51
N MET A 155 2.78 8.18 8.68
CA MET A 155 2.54 9.10 9.79
C MET A 155 3.83 9.71 10.32
N THR A 156 4.91 8.93 10.39
CA THR A 156 6.24 9.44 10.76
C THR A 156 6.69 10.55 9.82
N ALA A 157 6.58 10.34 8.51
CA ALA A 157 6.98 11.35 7.54
C ALA A 157 6.07 12.59 7.58
N LEU A 158 4.78 12.42 7.88
CA LEU A 158 3.84 13.53 8.07
C LEU A 158 4.19 14.36 9.32
N VAL A 159 4.49 13.69 10.44
CA VAL A 159 4.98 14.34 11.67
C VAL A 159 6.28 15.08 11.40
N HIS A 160 7.26 14.41 10.79
CA HIS A 160 8.57 15.00 10.50
C HIS A 160 8.45 16.22 9.59
N SER A 161 7.77 16.11 8.45
CA SER A 161 7.61 17.25 7.53
C SER A 161 6.78 18.41 8.10
N GLY A 162 5.80 18.12 8.97
CA GLY A 162 4.96 19.12 9.61
C GLY A 162 5.67 19.85 10.76
N PHE A 163 6.56 19.19 11.49
CA PHE A 163 7.06 19.68 12.79
C PHE A 163 8.58 19.76 12.92
N ALA A 164 9.35 19.16 12.00
CA ALA A 164 10.81 19.31 12.00
C ALA A 164 11.21 20.78 11.85
N GLY A 165 12.17 21.22 12.66
CA GLY A 165 12.61 22.61 12.75
C GLY A 165 11.64 23.54 13.48
N ARG A 166 10.40 23.11 13.78
CA ARG A 166 9.42 23.88 14.57
C ARG A 166 9.34 23.42 16.01
N VAL A 167 9.60 22.14 16.26
CA VAL A 167 9.63 21.52 17.58
C VAL A 167 11.01 20.91 17.80
N PRO A 168 11.79 21.35 18.80
CA PRO A 168 13.15 20.86 19.03
C PRO A 168 13.23 19.34 19.19
N ALA A 169 12.23 18.73 19.81
CA ALA A 169 12.14 17.29 20.05
C ALA A 169 11.73 16.44 18.82
N LEU A 170 11.56 17.05 17.64
CA LEU A 170 11.15 16.38 16.39
C LEU A 170 12.08 16.75 15.20
N ASN A 171 13.31 17.15 15.49
CA ASN A 171 14.27 17.58 14.48
C ASN A 171 14.84 16.41 13.66
N SER A 172 14.93 15.23 14.26
CA SER A 172 15.35 14.00 13.57
C SER A 172 14.16 13.19 13.06
N TYR A 173 14.36 12.49 11.95
CA TYR A 173 13.40 11.49 11.47
C TYR A 173 13.18 10.39 12.51
N MET A 174 14.22 10.01 13.26
CA MET A 174 14.14 8.97 14.30
C MET A 174 13.29 9.42 15.49
N GLU A 175 13.35 10.70 15.86
CA GLU A 175 12.49 11.27 16.91
C GLU A 175 11.01 11.28 16.48
N SER A 176 10.77 11.61 15.20
CA SER A 176 9.42 11.56 14.62
C SER A 176 8.88 10.13 14.55
N LEU A 177 9.75 9.15 14.26
CA LEU A 177 9.40 7.72 14.25
C LEU A 177 9.08 7.24 15.66
N TYR A 178 9.92 7.60 16.63
CA TYR A 178 9.72 7.29 18.03
C TYR A 178 8.37 7.83 18.55
N PHE A 179 8.07 9.10 18.29
CA PHE A 179 6.75 9.67 18.60
C PHE A 179 5.62 8.87 17.95
N THR A 180 5.74 8.55 16.66
CA THR A 180 4.67 7.88 15.92
C THR A 180 4.42 6.47 16.45
N VAL A 181 5.47 5.71 16.72
CA VAL A 181 5.37 4.34 17.25
C VAL A 181 4.76 4.36 18.65
N THR A 182 5.22 5.24 19.53
CA THR A 182 4.70 5.35 20.91
C THR A 182 3.25 5.82 20.99
N ALA A 183 2.85 6.73 20.09
CA ALA A 183 1.45 7.14 19.94
C ALA A 183 0.59 6.00 19.36
N LEU A 184 1.10 5.29 18.34
CA LEU A 184 0.41 4.18 17.68
C LEU A 184 0.19 3.00 18.63
N THR A 185 1.16 2.67 19.46
CA THR A 185 1.05 1.60 20.47
C THR A 185 0.24 2.01 21.68
N THR A 186 -0.28 3.25 21.69
CA THR A 186 -0.99 3.84 22.84
C THR A 186 -0.16 3.87 24.14
N THR A 187 1.16 3.70 24.05
CA THR A 187 2.07 3.78 25.20
C THR A 187 2.20 5.22 25.66
N GLY A 188 2.39 6.14 24.70
CA GLY A 188 2.35 7.58 24.91
C GLY A 188 3.19 8.08 26.08
N PHE A 189 4.50 7.83 26.08
CA PHE A 189 5.41 8.20 27.17
C PHE A 189 5.34 9.69 27.58
N GLY A 190 4.91 10.57 26.67
CA GLY A 190 4.65 11.98 26.95
C GLY A 190 5.89 12.86 26.98
N ASP A 191 7.06 12.29 26.71
CA ASP A 191 8.34 12.97 26.52
C ASP A 191 8.39 13.77 25.22
N VAL A 192 7.75 13.27 24.15
CA VAL A 192 7.58 13.97 22.88
C VAL A 192 6.10 14.16 22.59
N THR A 193 5.69 15.40 22.30
CA THR A 193 4.29 15.72 21.97
C THR A 193 4.22 16.70 20.81
N LEU A 194 3.14 16.65 20.04
CA LEU A 194 2.85 17.64 19.00
C LEU A 194 2.02 18.79 19.57
N PRO A 195 2.57 20.02 19.63
CA PRO A 195 1.85 21.16 20.15
C PRO A 195 0.76 21.64 19.17
N GLY A 196 -0.22 22.35 19.72
CA GLY A 196 -1.28 23.02 18.96
C GLY A 196 -2.45 22.12 18.54
N PHE A 197 -3.47 22.74 17.94
CA PHE A 197 -4.69 22.06 17.52
C PHE A 197 -4.41 20.95 16.48
N TRP A 198 -3.67 21.28 15.42
CA TRP A 198 -3.33 20.33 14.37
C TRP A 198 -2.42 19.19 14.85
N GLY A 199 -1.52 19.48 15.80
CA GLY A 199 -0.68 18.46 16.43
C GLY A 199 -1.53 17.43 17.20
N ARG A 200 -2.46 17.90 18.02
CA ARG A 200 -3.39 17.03 18.77
C ARG A 200 -4.29 16.22 17.84
N ALA A 201 -4.85 16.84 16.80
CA ALA A 201 -5.68 16.15 15.81
C ALA A 201 -4.90 15.04 15.09
N LEU A 202 -3.63 15.30 14.73
CA LEU A 202 -2.76 14.30 14.12
C LEU A 202 -2.44 13.15 15.09
N SER A 203 -2.14 13.44 16.35
CA SER A 203 -1.93 12.41 17.37
C SER A 203 -3.15 11.49 17.52
N ILE A 204 -4.37 12.05 17.55
CA ILE A 204 -5.62 11.28 17.62
C ILE A 204 -5.76 10.36 16.40
N LEU A 205 -5.46 10.85 15.19
CA LEU A 205 -5.48 10.04 13.97
C LEU A 205 -4.47 8.89 14.02
N ILE A 206 -3.26 9.14 14.52
CA ILE A 206 -2.22 8.12 14.68
C ILE A 206 -2.69 7.04 15.66
N MET A 207 -3.27 7.43 16.79
CA MET A 207 -3.79 6.49 17.81
C MET A 207 -4.93 5.64 17.25
N LEU A 208 -5.97 6.26 16.66
CA LEU A 208 -7.13 5.54 16.12
C LEU A 208 -6.74 4.60 14.98
N GLY A 209 -5.91 5.09 14.05
CA GLY A 209 -5.40 4.27 12.93
C GLY A 209 -4.53 3.14 13.44
N GLY A 210 -3.62 3.44 14.37
CA GLY A 210 -2.70 2.50 15.01
C GLY A 210 -3.41 1.32 15.65
N VAL A 211 -4.36 1.60 16.54
CA VAL A 211 -5.19 0.58 17.19
C VAL A 211 -5.89 -0.29 16.13
N SER A 212 -6.56 0.30 15.14
CA SER A 212 -7.29 -0.47 14.12
C SER A 212 -6.40 -1.41 13.31
N LEU A 213 -5.19 -0.97 12.93
CA LEU A 213 -4.25 -1.76 12.14
C LEU A 213 -3.57 -2.84 12.99
N PHE A 214 -3.24 -2.53 14.24
CA PHE A 214 -2.64 -3.50 15.16
C PHE A 214 -3.62 -4.62 15.50
N PHE A 215 -4.89 -4.28 15.79
CA PHE A 215 -5.95 -5.27 15.98
C PHE A 215 -6.17 -6.13 14.74
N ARG A 216 -6.11 -5.54 13.53
CA ARG A 216 -6.21 -6.31 12.28
C ARG A 216 -5.04 -7.28 12.13
N LEU A 217 -3.81 -6.86 12.42
CA LEU A 217 -2.63 -7.71 12.36
C LEU A 217 -2.76 -8.90 13.33
N ILE A 218 -3.11 -8.63 14.58
CA ILE A 218 -3.32 -9.66 15.61
C ILE A 218 -4.43 -10.62 15.19
N HIS A 219 -5.58 -10.10 14.72
CA HIS A 219 -6.70 -10.93 14.30
C HIS A 219 -6.31 -11.89 13.15
N VAL A 220 -5.52 -11.41 12.19
CA VAL A 220 -5.02 -12.24 11.10
C VAL A 220 -3.95 -13.23 11.58
N ALA A 221 -3.06 -12.81 12.48
CA ALA A 221 -2.02 -13.66 13.04
C ALA A 221 -2.57 -14.82 13.89
N MET A 222 -3.64 -14.58 14.65
CA MET A 222 -4.32 -15.59 15.48
C MET A 222 -5.33 -16.43 14.69
N ARG A 223 -5.57 -16.12 13.42
CA ARG A 223 -6.52 -16.88 12.60
C ARG A 223 -5.93 -18.24 12.30
N ALA A 224 -6.59 -19.31 12.75
CA ALA A 224 -6.19 -20.67 12.42
C ALA A 224 -6.02 -20.84 10.90
N PRO A 225 -4.90 -21.43 10.43
CA PRO A 225 -4.66 -21.63 9.01
C PRO A 225 -5.76 -22.53 8.45
N LYS A 226 -6.46 -22.04 7.42
CA LYS A 226 -7.45 -22.84 6.71
C LYS A 226 -6.84 -23.39 5.44
N VAL A 227 -7.08 -24.67 5.20
CA VAL A 227 -6.68 -25.34 3.97
C VAL A 227 -7.84 -25.35 2.98
N ARG A 228 -7.52 -25.23 1.69
CA ARG A 228 -8.50 -25.45 0.63
C ARG A 228 -8.60 -26.94 0.34
N HIS A 229 -9.71 -27.55 0.74
CA HIS A 229 -10.04 -28.93 0.43
C HIS A 229 -11.54 -29.00 0.12
N PRO A 230 -11.98 -29.18 -1.14
CA PRO A 230 -13.39 -29.19 -1.47
C PRO A 230 -14.09 -30.39 -0.84
N CYS A 231 -15.15 -30.15 -0.07
CA CYS A 231 -16.01 -31.23 0.42
C CYS A 231 -16.81 -31.81 -0.76
N THR A 232 -16.75 -33.13 -0.93
CA THR A 232 -17.45 -33.86 -2.00
C THR A 232 -18.98 -33.82 -1.88
N GLN A 233 -19.51 -33.54 -0.69
CA GLN A 233 -20.95 -33.63 -0.41
C GLN A 233 -21.65 -32.26 -0.42
N CYS A 234 -21.08 -31.23 0.24
CA CYS A 234 -21.71 -29.90 0.34
C CYS A 234 -20.97 -28.80 -0.44
N GLY A 235 -19.81 -29.09 -1.00
CA GLY A 235 -19.01 -28.13 -1.75
C GLY A 235 -18.27 -27.08 -0.91
N LEU A 236 -18.28 -27.18 0.43
CA LEU A 236 -17.51 -26.29 1.29
C LEU A 236 -16.01 -26.40 0.95
N GLN A 237 -15.39 -25.26 0.59
CA GLN A 237 -14.05 -25.22 0.02
C GLN A 237 -12.91 -25.10 1.04
N ARG A 238 -13.20 -24.59 2.25
CA ARG A 238 -12.17 -24.26 3.26
C ARG A 238 -12.49 -24.92 4.58
N HIS A 239 -11.51 -25.65 5.12
CA HIS A 239 -11.59 -26.33 6.43
C HIS A 239 -10.36 -25.97 7.28
N GLU A 240 -10.44 -26.29 8.57
CA GLU A 240 -9.25 -26.27 9.46
C GLU A 240 -8.26 -27.35 8.99
N SER A 241 -6.96 -27.14 9.24
CA SER A 241 -5.91 -28.05 8.76
C SER A 241 -6.03 -29.47 9.32
N ASP A 242 -6.54 -29.59 10.54
CA ASP A 242 -6.75 -30.83 11.29
C ASP A 242 -8.22 -31.34 11.23
N ALA A 243 -9.04 -30.79 10.33
CA ALA A 243 -10.45 -31.16 10.24
C ALA A 243 -10.65 -32.57 9.66
N VAL A 244 -11.01 -33.53 10.52
CA VAL A 244 -11.42 -34.89 10.11
C VAL A 244 -12.84 -34.92 9.54
N HIS A 245 -13.69 -33.95 9.90
CA HIS A 245 -15.08 -33.87 9.45
C HIS A 245 -15.40 -32.48 8.90
N CYS A 246 -16.25 -32.43 7.89
CA CYS A 246 -16.73 -31.18 7.33
C CYS A 246 -17.66 -30.46 8.33
N LYS A 247 -17.31 -29.23 8.70
CA LYS A 247 -18.11 -28.40 9.61
C LYS A 247 -19.56 -28.14 9.14
N ALA A 248 -19.81 -28.16 7.82
CA ALA A 248 -21.14 -27.87 7.27
C ALA A 248 -22.06 -29.10 7.20
N CYS A 249 -21.54 -30.27 6.82
CA CYS A 249 -22.37 -31.45 6.55
C CYS A 249 -21.95 -32.73 7.30
N GLY A 250 -20.88 -32.69 8.08
CA GLY A 250 -20.38 -33.84 8.83
C GLY A 250 -19.66 -34.92 8.01
N ALA A 251 -19.48 -34.73 6.69
CA ALA A 251 -18.77 -35.70 5.85
C ALA A 251 -17.31 -35.86 6.31
N MET A 252 -16.81 -37.10 6.35
CA MET A 252 -15.40 -37.36 6.67
C MET A 252 -14.50 -36.78 5.57
N LEU A 253 -13.50 -36.01 5.98
CA LEU A 253 -12.51 -35.38 5.10
C LEU A 253 -11.18 -36.12 5.25
N ASN A 254 -10.51 -36.39 4.14
CA ASN A 254 -9.17 -36.97 4.12
C ASN A 254 -8.17 -35.89 3.68
N ILE A 255 -7.85 -34.97 4.58
CA ILE A 255 -6.90 -33.89 4.34
C ILE A 255 -5.48 -34.47 4.58
N PRO A 256 -4.57 -34.43 3.60
CA PRO A 256 -3.20 -34.89 3.80
C PRO A 256 -2.51 -34.01 4.86
N ASN A 257 -1.99 -34.64 5.91
CA ASN A 257 -1.17 -34.01 6.94
C ASN A 257 0.31 -34.23 6.62
N ASP A 258 1.16 -33.24 6.89
CA ASP A 258 2.62 -33.31 6.67
C ASP A 258 3.36 -34.27 7.64
N ASN A 259 2.64 -35.08 8.42
CA ASN A 259 3.20 -35.96 9.45
C ASN A 259 3.38 -37.43 9.01
N ASP A 260 3.09 -37.78 7.75
CA ASP A 260 3.36 -39.12 7.18
C ASP A 260 3.94 -39.03 5.74
#